data_AF-A0A177F5Y5-F1
#
_entry.id   AF-A0A177F5Y5-F1
#
_cell.length_a   1.000
_cell.length_b   1.000
_cell.length_c   1.000
_cell.angle_alpha   90.00
_cell.angle_beta   90.00
_cell.angle_gamma   90.00
#
_symmetry.space_group_name_H-M   'P 1'
#
loop_
_entity.id
_entity.type
_entity.pdbx_description
1 polymer ?
#
loop_
_entity_poly.entity_id
_entity_poly.type
_entity_poly.pdbx_seq_one_letter_code
_entity_poly.pdbx_strand_id
1 'polypeptide(L)'
;MPCNVIEAINHDYEQKFDLLSQALPSRFTENLRRVRAELSLLFTSTHPLVLSHDDLCEMNIFVDPNTGHVTGIIDWAEASILPFGISLWAFENILGYMDSQGWHYYNNRDKLEDLFWQTFEEAVGGISETDRQAIRVARMAGFFLRYGFVWEDGVREIPAKESDSDLRYLDAFCTTGDNPL
;
A
#
# COMPACT_ATOMS: atom_id res chain seq x y z
N MET A 1 16.38 -11.77 18.72
CA MET A 1 15.20 -11.21 19.41
C MET A 1 14.35 -10.45 18.38
N PRO A 2 13.40 -11.11 17.69
CA PRO A 2 12.53 -10.47 16.70
C PRO A 2 11.33 -9.71 17.29
N CYS A 3 10.92 -10.06 18.54
CA CYS A 3 9.72 -9.52 19.20
C CYS A 3 9.68 -7.98 19.23
N ASN A 4 10.82 -7.33 19.51
CA ASN A 4 10.88 -5.88 19.69
C ASN A 4 10.62 -5.09 18.38
N VAL A 5 11.05 -5.60 17.22
CA VAL A 5 10.87 -4.89 15.94
C VAL A 5 9.42 -4.97 15.46
N ILE A 6 8.81 -6.15 15.59
CA ILE A 6 7.40 -6.36 15.23
C ILE A 6 6.49 -5.50 16.12
N GLU A 7 6.74 -5.52 17.43
CA GLU A 7 6.02 -4.68 18.39
C GLU A 7 6.20 -3.18 18.10
N ALA A 8 7.42 -2.76 17.73
CA ALA A 8 7.69 -1.36 17.37
C ALA A 8 6.94 -0.91 16.11
N ILE A 9 6.94 -1.74 15.04
CA ILE A 9 6.22 -1.42 13.80
C ILE A 9 4.71 -1.40 14.06
N ASN A 10 4.18 -2.38 14.81
CA ASN A 10 2.75 -2.39 15.15
C ASN A 10 2.37 -1.15 15.95
N HIS A 11 3.18 -0.76 16.93
CA HIS A 11 2.93 0.43 17.72
C HIS A 11 3.01 1.73 16.89
N ASP A 12 3.98 1.85 15.97
CA ASP A 12 4.05 2.97 15.03
C ASP A 12 2.78 3.06 14.17
N TYR A 13 2.30 1.93 13.65
CA TYR A 13 1.09 1.89 12.85
C TYR A 13 -0.16 2.26 13.66
N GLU A 14 -0.30 1.75 14.89
CA GLU A 14 -1.38 2.14 15.80
C GLU A 14 -1.41 3.67 16.00
N GLN A 15 -0.26 4.28 16.29
CA GLN A 15 -0.14 5.73 16.48
C GLN A 15 -0.49 6.50 15.20
N LYS A 16 0.03 6.07 14.05
CA LYS A 16 -0.26 6.70 12.75
C LYS A 16 -1.74 6.63 12.40
N PHE A 17 -2.38 5.46 12.56
CA PHE A 17 -3.80 5.33 12.25
C PHE A 17 -4.71 6.07 13.24
N ASP A 18 -4.32 6.19 14.51
CA ASP A 18 -5.01 7.05 15.47
C ASP A 18 -4.95 8.52 15.06
N LEU A 19 -3.79 8.97 14.60
CA LEU A 19 -3.59 10.33 14.11
C LEU A 19 -4.39 10.59 12.81
N LEU A 20 -4.31 9.69 11.83
CA LEU A 20 -5.07 9.80 10.58
C LEU A 20 -6.59 9.79 10.84
N SER A 21 -7.08 8.98 11.78
CA SER A 21 -8.51 8.92 12.14
C SER A 21 -9.06 10.24 12.68
N GLN A 22 -8.20 11.09 13.25
CA GLN A 22 -8.58 12.39 13.79
C GLN A 22 -8.43 13.52 12.77
N ALA A 23 -7.50 13.39 11.83
CA ALA A 23 -7.09 14.47 10.94
C ALA A 23 -7.70 14.37 9.52
N LEU A 24 -7.86 13.16 8.99
CA LEU A 24 -8.33 12.98 7.61
C LEU A 24 -9.84 13.25 7.48
N PRO A 25 -10.30 13.69 6.28
CA PRO A 25 -11.71 13.95 6.05
C PRO A 25 -12.63 12.76 6.33
N SER A 26 -13.88 13.04 6.73
CA SER A 26 -14.83 12.02 7.21
C SER A 26 -15.17 10.92 6.20
N ARG A 27 -14.92 11.14 4.91
CA ARG A 27 -15.09 10.13 3.84
C ARG A 27 -14.16 8.93 4.02
N PHE A 28 -13.06 9.07 4.75
CA PHE A 28 -12.11 7.98 5.04
C PHE A 28 -12.37 7.27 6.36
N THR A 29 -13.29 7.78 7.20
CA THR A 29 -13.51 7.28 8.57
C THR A 29 -13.82 5.79 8.62
N GLU A 30 -14.69 5.28 7.74
CA GLU A 30 -15.06 3.86 7.78
C GLU A 30 -13.90 2.94 7.38
N ASN A 31 -13.09 3.32 6.40
CA ASN A 31 -11.92 2.53 6.01
C ASN A 31 -10.82 2.56 7.06
N LEU A 32 -10.55 3.72 7.66
CA LEU A 32 -9.61 3.83 8.80
C LEU A 32 -10.09 3.00 9.99
N ARG A 33 -11.40 2.98 10.28
CA ARG A 33 -11.99 2.15 11.33
C ARG A 33 -11.76 0.66 11.05
N ARG A 34 -11.94 0.21 9.80
CA ARG A 34 -11.69 -1.18 9.39
C ARG A 34 -10.22 -1.57 9.51
N VAL A 35 -9.31 -0.75 8.95
CA VAL A 35 -7.87 -0.99 9.05
C VAL A 35 -7.43 -1.11 10.51
N ARG A 36 -7.88 -0.20 11.38
CA ARG A 36 -7.56 -0.25 12.82
C ARG A 36 -8.12 -1.48 13.52
N ALA A 37 -9.35 -1.89 13.19
CA ALA A 37 -9.98 -3.06 13.80
C ALA A 37 -9.26 -4.37 13.45
N GLU A 38 -8.58 -4.41 12.30
CA GLU A 38 -7.95 -5.61 11.75
C GLU A 38 -6.42 -5.53 11.65
N LEU A 39 -5.82 -4.45 12.19
CA LEU A 39 -4.39 -4.16 12.09
C LEU A 39 -3.52 -5.31 12.61
N SER A 40 -3.97 -5.99 13.67
CA SER A 40 -3.26 -7.10 14.28
C SER A 40 -3.05 -8.31 13.34
N LEU A 41 -3.85 -8.44 12.27
CA LEU A 41 -3.68 -9.50 11.27
C LEU A 41 -2.32 -9.43 10.59
N LEU A 42 -1.78 -8.22 10.40
CA LEU A 42 -0.50 -7.96 9.73
C LEU A 42 0.71 -8.45 10.54
N PHE A 43 0.53 -8.67 11.83
CA PHE A 43 1.60 -9.01 12.78
C PHE A 43 1.42 -10.40 13.39
N THR A 44 0.56 -11.23 12.77
CA THR A 44 0.44 -12.65 13.12
C THR A 44 1.67 -13.42 12.66
N SER A 45 1.95 -14.58 13.28
CA SER A 45 3.09 -15.42 12.89
C SER A 45 2.94 -16.05 11.50
N THR A 46 1.74 -16.00 10.90
CA THR A 46 1.45 -16.53 9.58
C THR A 46 1.58 -15.48 8.47
N HIS A 47 1.40 -14.20 8.79
CA HIS A 47 1.56 -13.12 7.80
C HIS A 47 3.04 -12.75 7.63
N PRO A 48 3.60 -12.81 6.41
CA PRO A 48 5.03 -12.65 6.24
C PRO A 48 5.47 -11.19 6.37
N LEU A 49 6.64 -10.98 6.98
CA LEU A 49 7.40 -9.75 6.84
C LEU A 49 8.34 -9.87 5.64
N VAL A 50 8.38 -8.85 4.80
CA VAL A 50 9.11 -8.84 3.53
C VAL A 50 9.95 -7.56 3.40
N LEU A 51 11.02 -7.64 2.62
CA LEU A 51 11.77 -6.46 2.22
C LEU A 51 10.91 -5.61 1.26
N SER A 52 10.58 -4.41 1.69
CA SER A 52 9.76 -3.42 1.00
C SER A 52 10.62 -2.25 0.55
N HIS A 53 10.40 -1.74 -0.66
CA HIS A 53 11.25 -0.73 -1.32
C HIS A 53 11.00 0.72 -0.85
N ASP A 54 9.82 1.00 -0.29
CA ASP A 54 9.33 2.31 0.17
C ASP A 54 9.15 3.40 -0.91
N ASP A 55 9.91 3.37 -2.00
CA ASP A 55 9.74 4.26 -3.16
C ASP A 55 9.68 3.50 -4.50
N LEU A 56 8.93 2.41 -4.57
CA LEU A 56 8.78 1.66 -5.82
C LEU A 56 7.87 2.42 -6.80
N CYS A 57 8.48 3.06 -7.79
CA CYS A 57 7.79 3.73 -8.88
C CYS A 57 8.42 3.36 -10.24
N GLU A 58 7.77 3.83 -11.31
CA GLU A 58 8.13 3.53 -12.71
C GLU A 58 9.58 3.87 -13.04
N MET A 59 10.13 4.92 -12.39
CA MET A 59 11.53 5.33 -12.56
C MET A 59 12.54 4.37 -11.93
N ASN A 60 12.09 3.57 -10.96
CA ASN A 60 12.92 2.62 -10.21
C ASN A 60 12.82 1.19 -10.75
N ILE A 61 12.07 0.97 -11.84
CA ILE A 61 11.89 -0.34 -12.48
C ILE A 61 12.48 -0.31 -13.88
N PHE A 62 13.50 -1.14 -14.13
CA PHE A 62 14.01 -1.35 -15.48
C PHE A 62 13.33 -2.52 -16.16
N VAL A 63 12.96 -2.30 -17.42
CA VAL A 63 12.25 -3.26 -18.26
C VAL A 63 12.96 -3.41 -19.60
N ASP A 64 13.11 -4.64 -20.08
CA ASP A 64 13.56 -4.90 -21.45
C ASP A 64 12.47 -4.44 -22.44
N PRO A 65 12.75 -3.47 -23.32
CA PRO A 65 11.75 -2.92 -24.23
C PRO A 65 11.21 -3.91 -25.26
N ASN A 66 11.92 -5.02 -25.52
CA ASN A 66 11.49 -6.03 -26.48
C ASN A 66 10.59 -7.10 -25.86
N THR A 67 10.76 -7.37 -24.56
CA THR A 67 10.09 -8.51 -23.89
C THR A 67 9.14 -8.08 -22.78
N GLY A 68 9.28 -6.87 -22.25
CA GLY A 68 8.53 -6.42 -21.07
C GLY A 68 9.03 -7.04 -19.76
N HIS A 69 10.15 -7.78 -19.76
CA HIS A 69 10.68 -8.38 -18.54
C HIS A 69 11.34 -7.34 -17.65
N VAL A 70 11.04 -7.40 -16.35
CA VAL A 70 11.76 -6.62 -15.34
C VAL A 70 13.19 -7.11 -15.25
N THR A 71 14.15 -6.23 -15.53
CA THR A 71 15.59 -6.54 -15.52
C THR A 71 16.31 -6.01 -14.29
N GLY A 72 15.67 -5.12 -13.52
CA GLY A 72 16.25 -4.57 -12.30
C GLY A 72 15.28 -3.66 -11.55
N ILE A 73 15.47 -3.60 -10.25
CA ILE A 73 14.84 -2.64 -9.34
C ILE A 73 15.99 -1.90 -8.63
N ILE A 74 15.97 -0.58 -8.64
CA ILE A 74 17.04 0.27 -8.12
C ILE A 74 16.51 1.25 -7.06
N ASP A 75 17.42 1.90 -6.34
CA ASP A 75 17.12 2.89 -5.30
C ASP A 75 16.53 2.32 -4.00
N TRP A 76 17.19 1.28 -3.47
CA TRP A 76 16.82 0.60 -2.22
C TRP A 76 17.23 1.35 -0.94
N ALA A 77 17.52 2.65 -1.00
CA ALA A 77 18.07 3.40 0.13
C ALA A 77 17.14 3.41 1.36
N GLU A 78 15.83 3.48 1.12
CA GLU A 78 14.77 3.54 2.15
C GLU A 78 14.12 2.17 2.40
N ALA A 79 14.72 1.09 1.91
CA ALA A 79 14.11 -0.24 2.01
C ALA A 79 14.03 -0.72 3.47
N SER A 80 12.88 -1.30 3.84
CA SER A 80 12.60 -1.74 5.20
C SER A 80 11.87 -3.09 5.23
N ILE A 81 11.93 -3.79 6.37
CA ILE A 81 11.21 -5.05 6.58
C ILE A 81 9.82 -4.71 7.14
N LEU A 82 8.77 -4.95 6.35
CA LEU A 82 7.38 -4.59 6.68
C LEU A 82 6.43 -5.77 6.43
N PRO A 83 5.22 -5.78 7.02
CA PRO A 83 4.17 -6.73 6.65
C PRO A 83 3.91 -6.73 5.14
N PHE A 84 3.83 -7.92 4.54
CA PHE A 84 3.49 -8.04 3.12
C PHE A 84 2.16 -7.35 2.82
N GLY A 85 2.08 -6.69 1.68
CA GLY A 85 0.91 -5.95 1.25
C GLY A 85 0.97 -4.45 1.51
N ILE A 86 1.80 -3.97 2.45
CA ILE A 86 1.94 -2.53 2.73
C ILE A 86 2.39 -1.74 1.49
N SER A 87 3.27 -2.32 0.66
CA SER A 87 3.76 -1.65 -0.56
C SER A 87 2.88 -1.86 -1.81
N LEU A 88 1.66 -2.43 -1.67
CA LEU A 88 0.77 -2.64 -2.82
C LEU A 88 0.22 -1.33 -3.43
N TRP A 89 0.44 -0.19 -2.78
CA TRP A 89 0.27 1.13 -3.40
C TRP A 89 1.11 1.30 -4.68
N ALA A 90 2.29 0.66 -4.76
CA ALA A 90 3.14 0.72 -5.94
C ALA A 90 2.52 -0.07 -7.11
N PHE A 91 1.93 -1.23 -6.81
CA PHE A 91 1.18 -2.01 -7.79
C PHE A 91 -0.02 -1.23 -8.32
N GLU A 92 -0.80 -0.61 -7.42
CA GLU A 92 -1.95 0.21 -7.81
C GLU A 92 -1.54 1.35 -8.75
N ASN A 93 -0.39 1.98 -8.47
CA ASN A 93 0.13 3.04 -9.32
C ASN A 93 0.46 2.59 -10.75
N ILE A 94 0.95 1.37 -10.93
CA ILE A 94 1.28 0.83 -12.26
C ILE A 94 0.01 0.61 -13.12
N LEU A 95 -1.16 0.49 -12.49
CA LEU A 95 -2.42 0.23 -13.19
C LEU A 95 -3.10 1.48 -13.75
N GLY A 96 -2.53 2.67 -13.53
CA GLY A 96 -3.13 3.91 -13.99
C GLY A 96 -2.18 5.11 -13.89
N TYR A 97 -2.77 6.30 -13.88
CA TYR A 97 -2.02 7.54 -13.71
C TYR A 97 -2.89 8.62 -13.08
N MET A 98 -2.26 9.59 -12.43
CA MET A 98 -2.91 10.77 -11.86
C MET A 98 -2.70 11.98 -12.78
N ASP A 99 -3.76 12.74 -13.06
CA ASP A 99 -3.68 14.02 -13.76
C ASP A 99 -4.51 15.12 -13.07
N SER A 100 -4.71 16.27 -13.73
CA SER A 100 -5.51 17.37 -13.19
C SER A 100 -6.99 17.04 -12.95
N GLN A 101 -7.54 16.02 -13.60
CA GLN A 101 -8.93 15.59 -13.50
C GLN A 101 -9.14 14.46 -12.50
N GLY A 102 -8.11 13.65 -12.23
CA GLY A 102 -8.21 12.59 -11.24
C GLY A 102 -7.26 11.46 -11.51
N TRP A 103 -7.53 10.36 -10.80
CA TRP A 103 -6.95 9.06 -11.12
C TRP A 103 -7.65 8.46 -12.34
N HIS A 104 -6.87 7.89 -13.25
CA HIS A 104 -7.35 7.18 -14.43
C HIS A 104 -6.73 5.80 -14.51
N TYR A 105 -7.56 4.77 -14.47
CA TYR A 105 -7.11 3.41 -14.74
C TYR A 105 -6.89 3.19 -16.24
N TYR A 106 -5.89 2.38 -16.59
CA TYR A 106 -5.74 1.89 -17.95
C TYR A 106 -6.90 0.95 -18.34
N ASN A 107 -7.28 0.94 -19.62
CA ASN A 107 -8.43 0.16 -20.12
C ASN A 107 -8.33 -1.36 -19.85
N ASN A 108 -7.13 -1.87 -19.60
CA ASN A 108 -6.84 -3.27 -19.33
C ASN A 108 -6.57 -3.56 -17.84
N ARG A 109 -6.84 -2.61 -16.93
CA ARG A 109 -6.58 -2.73 -15.49
C ARG A 109 -7.08 -4.04 -14.90
N ASP A 110 -8.36 -4.39 -15.07
CA ASP A 110 -8.92 -5.62 -14.47
C ASP A 110 -8.16 -6.88 -14.93
N LYS A 111 -7.75 -6.95 -16.21
CA LYS A 111 -6.96 -8.08 -16.73
C LYS A 111 -5.55 -8.13 -16.16
N LEU A 112 -4.94 -6.98 -15.93
CA LEU A 112 -3.59 -6.90 -15.33
C LEU A 112 -3.63 -7.26 -13.84
N GLU A 113 -4.69 -6.85 -13.15
CA GLU A 113 -4.95 -7.21 -11.76
C GLU A 113 -5.19 -8.71 -11.59
N ASP A 114 -6.08 -9.29 -12.38
CA ASP A 114 -6.31 -10.74 -12.41
C ASP A 114 -5.01 -11.52 -12.68
N LEU A 115 -4.21 -11.06 -13.67
CA LEU A 115 -2.96 -11.72 -14.02
C LEU A 115 -1.92 -11.62 -12.90
N PHE A 116 -1.80 -10.46 -12.24
CA PHE A 116 -0.89 -10.27 -11.12
C PHE A 116 -1.23 -11.24 -9.98
N TRP A 117 -2.50 -11.29 -9.58
CA TRP A 117 -2.93 -12.10 -8.46
C TRP A 117 -2.91 -13.59 -8.75
N GLN A 118 -3.27 -14.00 -9.97
CA GLN A 118 -3.10 -15.38 -10.41
C GLN A 118 -1.62 -15.80 -10.36
N THR A 119 -0.73 -14.98 -10.94
CA THR A 119 0.72 -15.27 -10.96
C THR A 119 1.29 -15.33 -9.55
N PHE A 120 0.89 -14.39 -8.68
CA PHE A 120 1.33 -14.35 -7.30
C PHE A 120 0.87 -15.59 -6.52
N GLU A 121 -0.41 -15.95 -6.61
CA GLU A 121 -0.96 -17.13 -5.95
C GLU A 121 -0.28 -18.43 -6.39
N GLU A 122 -0.06 -18.60 -7.70
CA GLU A 122 0.67 -19.74 -8.26
C GLU A 122 2.11 -19.80 -7.73
N ALA A 123 2.79 -18.64 -7.63
CA ALA A 123 4.17 -18.55 -7.15
C ALA A 123 4.31 -18.86 -5.65
N VAL A 124 3.34 -18.47 -4.83
CA VAL A 124 3.37 -18.73 -3.37
C VAL A 124 2.75 -20.07 -2.98
N GLY A 125 2.15 -20.80 -3.92
CA GLY A 125 1.56 -22.12 -3.69
C GLY A 125 0.16 -22.11 -3.10
N GLY A 126 -0.62 -21.05 -3.38
CA GLY A 126 -1.98 -20.84 -2.86
C GLY A 126 -2.03 -19.82 -1.73
N ILE A 127 -3.18 -19.16 -1.57
CA ILE A 127 -3.41 -18.17 -0.51
C ILE A 127 -4.66 -18.53 0.28
N SER A 128 -4.54 -18.70 1.59
CA SER A 128 -5.69 -18.97 2.47
C SER A 128 -6.62 -17.76 2.57
N GLU A 129 -7.89 -17.94 2.94
CA GLU A 129 -8.80 -16.80 3.10
C GLU A 129 -8.35 -15.82 4.20
N THR A 130 -7.67 -16.32 5.24
CA THR A 130 -7.09 -15.48 6.29
C THR A 130 -5.96 -14.62 5.75
N ASP A 131 -5.06 -15.19 4.95
CA ASP A 131 -3.95 -14.44 4.34
C ASP A 131 -4.48 -13.44 3.30
N ARG A 132 -5.51 -13.82 2.54
CA ARG A 132 -6.26 -12.92 1.65
C ARG A 132 -6.81 -11.71 2.40
N GLN A 133 -7.43 -11.94 3.57
CA GLN A 133 -7.90 -10.84 4.40
C GLN A 133 -6.75 -9.97 4.90
N ALA A 134 -5.65 -10.58 5.39
CA ALA A 134 -4.49 -9.83 5.87
C ALA A 134 -3.85 -8.99 4.75
N ILE A 135 -3.76 -9.52 3.52
CA ILE A 135 -3.29 -8.79 2.33
C ILE A 135 -4.20 -7.60 2.02
N ARG A 136 -5.54 -7.78 2.03
CA ARG A 136 -6.49 -6.68 1.79
C ARG A 136 -6.35 -5.57 2.84
N VAL A 137 -6.21 -5.93 4.11
CA VAL A 137 -6.00 -4.97 5.19
C VAL A 137 -4.65 -4.27 5.03
N ALA A 138 -3.58 -5.01 4.70
CA ALA A 138 -2.26 -4.46 4.48
C ALA A 138 -2.21 -3.51 3.27
N ARG A 139 -2.91 -3.83 2.18
CA ARG A 139 -3.05 -2.96 1.01
C ARG A 139 -3.71 -1.62 1.38
N MET A 140 -4.85 -1.68 2.06
CA MET A 140 -5.56 -0.47 2.51
C MET A 140 -4.74 0.34 3.53
N ALA A 141 -4.08 -0.35 4.48
CA ALA A 141 -3.16 0.26 5.43
C ALA A 141 -2.01 0.99 4.70
N GLY A 142 -1.43 0.33 3.70
CA GLY A 142 -0.40 0.88 2.83
C GLY A 142 -0.82 2.15 2.10
N PHE A 143 -2.05 2.21 1.57
CA PHE A 143 -2.58 3.43 0.95
C PHE A 143 -2.60 4.60 1.94
N PHE A 144 -3.15 4.39 3.13
CA PHE A 144 -3.21 5.43 4.16
C PHE A 144 -1.83 5.85 4.68
N LEU A 145 -0.91 4.91 4.86
CA LEU A 145 0.46 5.23 5.28
C LEU A 145 1.20 6.02 4.20
N ARG A 146 1.00 5.68 2.91
CA ARG A 146 1.68 6.34 1.78
C ARG A 146 1.12 7.73 1.48
N TYR A 147 -0.21 7.88 1.48
CA TYR A 147 -0.90 9.08 0.96
C TYR A 147 -1.68 9.87 2.01
N GLY A 148 -1.77 9.34 3.24
CA GLY A 148 -2.38 10.04 4.37
C GLY A 148 -1.44 11.00 5.08
N PHE A 149 -0.15 11.00 4.72
CA PHE A 149 0.88 11.85 5.29
C PHE A 149 1.58 12.67 4.20
N VAL A 150 2.03 13.86 4.58
CA VAL A 150 2.89 14.73 3.77
C VAL A 150 4.09 15.18 4.60
N TRP A 151 5.22 15.44 3.93
CA TRP A 151 6.40 15.97 4.58
C TRP A 151 6.30 17.48 4.78
N GLU A 152 6.32 17.94 6.03
CA GLU A 152 6.44 19.35 6.37
C GLU A 152 7.91 19.73 6.49
N ASP A 153 8.35 20.66 5.64
CA ASP A 153 9.72 21.17 5.55
C ASP A 153 10.80 20.09 5.39
N GLY A 154 10.43 18.88 4.95
CA GLY A 154 11.33 17.73 4.84
C GLY A 154 11.82 17.18 6.18
N VAL A 155 11.20 17.58 7.30
CA VAL A 155 11.64 17.21 8.65
C VAL A 155 10.70 16.23 9.32
N ARG A 156 9.38 16.40 9.12
CA ARG A 156 8.38 15.57 9.79
C ARG A 156 7.22 15.21 8.87
N GLU A 157 6.72 14.00 9.03
CA GLU A 157 5.44 13.59 8.47
C GLU A 157 4.30 14.17 9.30
N ILE A 158 3.36 14.83 8.62
CA ILE A 158 2.10 15.31 9.21
C ILE A 158 0.93 14.78 8.39
N PRO A 159 -0.27 14.64 8.96
CA PRO A 159 -1.43 14.23 8.19
C PRO A 159 -1.72 15.17 7.03
N ALA A 160 -2.04 14.58 5.88
CA ALA A 160 -2.44 15.30 4.69
C ALA A 160 -3.73 16.11 4.93
N LYS A 161 -3.80 17.28 4.29
CA LYS A 161 -4.94 18.19 4.30
C LYS A 161 -5.72 18.05 2.99
N GLU A 162 -6.94 18.57 2.98
CA GLU A 162 -7.83 18.58 1.81
C GLU A 162 -7.18 19.17 0.54
N SER A 163 -6.24 20.11 0.71
CA SER A 163 -5.54 20.77 -0.39
C SER A 163 -4.34 19.99 -0.94
N ASP A 164 -3.91 18.92 -0.27
CA ASP A 164 -2.71 18.19 -0.66
C ASP A 164 -3.02 17.21 -1.79
N SER A 165 -2.13 17.15 -2.79
CA SER A 165 -2.31 16.31 -3.97
C SER A 165 -2.43 14.82 -3.64
N ASP A 166 -1.73 14.38 -2.60
CA ASP A 166 -1.60 12.98 -2.22
C ASP A 166 -2.95 12.42 -1.77
N LEU A 167 -3.80 13.27 -1.18
CA LEU A 167 -5.14 12.88 -0.74
C LEU A 167 -6.03 12.41 -1.91
N ARG A 168 -5.75 12.85 -3.14
CA ARG A 168 -6.46 12.42 -4.35
C ARG A 168 -6.23 10.94 -4.66
N TYR A 169 -5.11 10.36 -4.22
CA TYR A 169 -4.86 8.92 -4.32
C TYR A 169 -5.72 8.15 -3.33
N LEU A 170 -5.89 8.64 -2.10
CA LEU A 170 -6.84 8.03 -1.16
C LEU A 170 -8.27 8.12 -1.68
N ASP A 171 -8.66 9.23 -2.30
CA ASP A 171 -9.95 9.36 -2.95
C ASP A 171 -10.13 8.30 -4.03
N ALA A 172 -9.12 8.04 -4.85
CA ALA A 172 -9.16 7.01 -5.89
C ALA A 172 -9.24 5.59 -5.30
N PHE A 173 -8.37 5.25 -4.34
CA PHE A 173 -8.12 3.86 -3.94
C PHE A 173 -8.95 3.39 -2.76
N CYS A 174 -9.44 4.32 -1.93
CA CYS A 174 -10.19 3.97 -0.73
C CYS A 174 -11.71 4.15 -0.90
N THR A 175 -12.20 4.89 -1.91
CA THR A 175 -13.63 5.21 -2.02
C THR A 175 -14.40 4.35 -3.04
N THR A 176 -13.70 3.62 -3.91
CA THR A 176 -14.32 2.67 -4.85
C THR A 176 -14.63 1.36 -4.13
N GLY A 177 -15.89 0.91 -4.17
CA GLY A 177 -16.38 -0.29 -3.49
C GLY A 177 -15.83 -1.63 -3.98
N ASP A 178 -14.88 -1.61 -4.92
CA ASP A 178 -14.19 -2.79 -5.39
C ASP A 178 -12.88 -2.93 -4.61
N ASN A 179 -12.82 -3.98 -3.78
CA ASN A 179 -11.56 -4.44 -3.18
C ASN A 179 -11.24 -5.81 -3.79
N PRO A 180 -10.71 -5.85 -5.04
CA PRO A 180 -10.11 -7.07 -5.52
C PRO A 180 -8.91 -7.44 -4.64
N LEU A 181 -8.53 -8.70 -4.77
CA LEU A 181 -7.74 -9.43 -3.81
C LEU A 181 -6.29 -9.51 -4.22
#